data_AF-A0A317AQ87-F1
#
_entry.id   AF-A0A317AQ87-F1
#
_cell.length_a   1.000
_cell.length_b   1.000
_cell.length_c   1.000
_cell.angle_alpha   90.00
_cell.angle_beta   90.00
_cell.angle_gamma   90.00
#
_symmetry.space_group_name_H-M   'P 1'
#
loop_
_entity.id
_entity.type
_entity.pdbx_description
1 polymer ?
#
loop_
_entity_poly.entity_id
_entity_poly.type
_entity_poly.pdbx_seq_one_letter_code
_entity_poly.pdbx_strand_id
1 'polypeptide(L)'
;MSTPTVAVARYAPIDIRGPCHWAIYISGGNLRKVMLQIHDDKGGAGYFIAPPMYDKEPQKSPHHYESIVAGTFLEENYEKVFETIKSTPVDNVSTT
;
A
#
# COMPACT_ATOMS: atom_id res chain seq x y z
N MET A 1 -3.74 17.97 14.78
CA MET A 1 -2.89 17.38 13.72
C MET A 1 -3.21 15.89 13.68
N SER A 2 -3.50 15.32 12.51
CA SER A 2 -3.76 13.87 12.41
C SER A 2 -2.43 13.14 12.43
N THR A 3 -2.31 12.07 13.21
CA THR A 3 -1.11 11.24 13.25
C THR A 3 -0.94 10.54 11.90
N PRO A 4 0.27 10.55 11.30
CA PRO A 4 0.55 9.78 10.10
C PRO A 4 0.28 8.28 10.29
N THR A 5 -0.29 7.67 9.25
CA THR A 5 -0.71 6.27 9.25
C THR A 5 -0.21 5.54 8.02
N VAL A 6 0.02 4.25 8.20
CA VAL A 6 0.17 3.28 7.13
C VAL A 6 -1.07 2.40 7.15
N ALA A 7 -1.77 2.30 6.03
CA ALA A 7 -2.94 1.45 5.87
C ALA A 7 -2.76 0.49 4.68
N VAL A 8 -3.34 -0.69 4.79
CA VAL A 8 -3.51 -1.62 3.67
C VAL A 8 -4.90 -1.40 3.09
N ALA A 9 -4.98 -0.89 1.87
CA ALA A 9 -6.21 -0.76 1.12
C ALA A 9 -6.45 -2.02 0.30
N ARG A 10 -7.63 -2.62 0.46
CA ARG A 10 -8.12 -3.73 -0.35
C ARG A 10 -9.14 -3.21 -1.35
N TYR A 11 -9.03 -3.66 -2.59
CA TYR A 11 -9.98 -3.43 -3.66
C TYR A 11 -10.72 -4.72 -3.98
N ALA A 12 -12.02 -4.62 -4.26
CA ALA A 12 -12.82 -5.71 -4.79
C ALA A 12 -12.50 -5.86 -6.29
N PRO A 13 -11.88 -6.97 -6.72
CA PRO A 13 -11.57 -7.13 -8.12
C PRO A 13 -12.79 -7.32 -9.00
N ILE A 14 -12.71 -6.79 -10.22
CA ILE A 14 -13.57 -7.22 -11.32
C ILE A 14 -13.23 -8.65 -11.75
N ASP A 15 -11.94 -8.99 -11.76
CA ASP A 15 -11.40 -10.32 -12.06
C ASP A 15 -10.40 -10.69 -10.97
N ILE A 16 -10.61 -11.83 -10.29
CA ILE A 16 -9.74 -12.33 -9.21
C ILE A 16 -8.29 -12.52 -9.66
N ARG A 17 -8.04 -12.62 -10.98
CA ARG A 17 -6.70 -12.70 -11.58
C ARG A 17 -6.05 -11.34 -11.82
N GLY A 18 -6.75 -10.24 -11.56
CA GLY A 18 -6.22 -8.89 -11.73
C GLY A 18 -5.10 -8.61 -10.73
N PRO A 19 -3.97 -8.00 -11.11
CA PRO A 19 -2.84 -7.83 -10.18
C PRO A 19 -3.06 -6.74 -9.13
N CYS A 20 -4.13 -5.92 -9.22
CA CYS A 20 -4.29 -4.68 -8.46
C CYS A 20 -5.29 -4.78 -7.29
N HIS A 21 -5.20 -5.84 -6.48
CA HIS A 21 -6.13 -6.08 -5.36
C HIS A 21 -5.79 -5.31 -4.09
N TRP A 22 -4.52 -4.95 -3.92
CA TRP A 22 -4.04 -4.33 -2.68
C TRP A 22 -3.15 -3.13 -2.96
N ALA A 23 -3.16 -2.19 -2.02
CA ALA A 23 -2.21 -1.09 -1.99
C ALA A 23 -1.83 -0.74 -0.55
N ILE A 24 -0.59 -0.31 -0.35
CA ILE A 24 -0.17 0.36 0.87
C ILE A 24 -0.45 1.86 0.69
N TYR A 25 -1.10 2.46 1.67
CA TYR A 25 -1.47 3.87 1.68
C TYR A 25 -0.84 4.56 2.88
N ILE A 26 -0.02 5.58 2.62
CA ILE A 26 0.61 6.42 3.62
C ILE A 26 -0.10 7.78 3.61
N SER A 27 -0.63 8.18 4.76
CA SER A 27 -1.48 9.38 4.87
C SER A 27 -1.48 9.99 6.26
N GLY A 28 -2.12 11.14 6.43
CA GLY A 28 -2.19 11.86 7.70
C GLY A 28 -1.05 12.88 7.85
N GLY A 29 -1.19 13.75 8.85
CA GLY A 29 -0.26 14.85 9.07
C GLY A 29 -0.25 15.89 7.94
N ASN A 30 0.84 16.64 7.85
CA ASN A 30 1.14 17.54 6.73
C ASN A 30 1.96 16.84 5.61
N LEU A 31 1.99 15.52 5.61
CA LEU A 31 2.80 14.72 4.70
C LEU A 31 2.16 14.57 3.32
N ARG A 32 3.00 14.33 2.32
CA ARG A 32 2.52 13.96 0.98
C ARG A 32 1.88 12.57 1.04
N LYS A 33 0.67 12.47 0.50
CA LYS A 33 -0.05 11.19 0.41
C LYS A 33 0.61 10.30 -0.62
N VAL A 34 0.80 9.04 -0.28
CA VAL A 34 1.41 8.05 -1.17
C VAL A 34 0.59 6.79 -1.19
N MET A 35 0.35 6.28 -2.38
CA MET A 35 -0.24 4.98 -2.63
C MET A 35 0.77 4.11 -3.38
N LEU A 36 1.03 2.93 -2.85
CA LEU A 36 1.93 1.92 -3.39
C LEU A 36 1.09 0.70 -3.75
N GLN A 37 0.83 0.47 -5.03
CA GLN A 37 0.09 -0.74 -5.42
C GLN A 37 0.98 -1.97 -5.25
N ILE A 38 0.38 -3.06 -4.76
CA ILE A 38 1.01 -4.37 -4.72
C ILE A 38 0.52 -5.10 -5.97
N HIS A 39 1.44 -5.46 -6.85
CA HIS A 39 1.17 -6.19 -8.09
C HIS A 39 1.62 -7.64 -7.94
N ASP A 40 0.91 -8.55 -8.59
CA ASP A 40 1.38 -9.92 -8.83
C ASP A 40 2.49 -9.90 -9.89
N ASP A 41 3.53 -10.71 -9.69
CA ASP A 41 4.60 -10.86 -10.66
C ASP A 41 4.06 -11.48 -11.96
N LYS A 42 4.31 -10.81 -13.09
CA LYS A 42 3.94 -11.27 -14.43
C LYS A 42 4.89 -12.39 -14.85
N GLY A 43 4.82 -13.53 -14.17
CA GLY A 43 5.79 -14.62 -14.25
C GLY A 43 5.53 -15.77 -13.27
N GLY A 44 4.69 -15.57 -12.26
CA GLY A 44 4.05 -16.65 -11.50
C GLY A 44 4.72 -17.09 -10.20
N ALA A 45 5.51 -16.22 -9.53
CA ALA A 45 6.13 -16.61 -8.26
C ALA A 45 6.36 -15.48 -7.23
N GLY A 46 5.55 -14.42 -7.21
CA GLY A 46 5.68 -13.42 -6.13
C GLY A 46 4.83 -12.18 -6.30
N TYR A 47 5.03 -11.24 -5.39
CA TYR A 47 4.43 -9.92 -5.44
C TYR A 47 5.51 -8.85 -5.51
N PHE A 48 5.19 -7.68 -6.04
CA PHE A 48 6.09 -6.54 -6.02
C PHE A 48 5.33 -5.24 -5.74
N ILE A 49 6.05 -4.25 -5.21
CA ILE A 49 5.51 -2.91 -5.00
C ILE A 49 5.71 -2.10 -6.27
N ALA A 50 4.61 -1.67 -6.87
CA ALA A 50 4.60 -0.79 -8.03
C ALA A 50 5.16 0.61 -7.68
N PRO A 51 5.57 1.40 -8.70
CA PRO A 51 6.01 2.77 -8.49
C PRO A 51 5.00 3.61 -7.68
N PRO A 52 5.47 4.56 -6.86
CA PRO A 52 4.61 5.35 -6.00
C PRO A 52 3.67 6.25 -6.80
N MET A 53 2.41 6.25 -6.38
CA MET A 53 1.41 7.20 -6.82
C MET A 53 1.19 8.24 -5.73
N TYR A 54 1.52 9.49 -6.04
CA TYR A 54 1.36 10.59 -5.11
C TYR A 54 -0.02 11.22 -5.20
N ASP A 55 -0.50 11.73 -4.08
CA ASP A 55 -1.73 12.55 -3.99
C ASP A 55 -2.99 11.80 -4.50
N LYS A 56 -2.90 10.46 -4.49
CA LYS A 56 -4.00 9.52 -4.74
C LYS A 56 -4.51 8.94 -3.44
N GLU A 57 -5.77 8.53 -3.45
CA GLU A 57 -6.49 8.07 -2.28
C GLU A 57 -7.29 6.81 -2.61
N PRO A 58 -7.20 5.75 -1.80
CA PRO A 58 -7.92 4.50 -2.06
C PRO A 58 -9.44 4.66 -2.18
N GLN A 59 -10.04 5.44 -1.29
CA GLN A 59 -11.49 5.66 -1.20
C GLN A 59 -12.12 6.31 -2.45
N LYS A 60 -11.32 6.85 -3.38
CA LYS A 60 -11.83 7.43 -4.63
C LYS A 60 -12.08 6.38 -5.71
N SER A 61 -11.63 5.14 -5.52
CA SER A 61 -11.90 4.04 -6.45
C SER A 61 -13.27 3.42 -6.18
N PRO A 62 -14.11 3.18 -7.22
CA PRO A 62 -15.38 2.46 -7.05
C PRO A 62 -15.20 1.00 -6.63
N HIS A 63 -13.97 0.48 -6.74
CA HIS A 63 -13.61 -0.86 -6.31
C HIS A 63 -13.03 -0.89 -4.89
N HIS A 64 -12.91 0.24 -4.20
CA HIS A 64 -12.41 0.24 -2.83
C HIS A 64 -13.34 -0.59 -1.95
N TYR A 65 -12.79 -1.61 -1.29
CA TYR A 65 -13.53 -2.46 -0.38
C TYR A 65 -13.33 -1.97 1.06
N GLU A 66 -12.08 -1.90 1.52
CA GLU A 66 -11.75 -1.40 2.85
C GLU A 66 -10.30 -0.89 2.92
N SER A 67 -10.01 -0.07 3.93
CA SER A 67 -8.64 0.31 4.31
C SER A 67 -8.42 -0.03 5.77
N ILE A 68 -7.46 -0.93 6.03
CA ILE A 68 -7.13 -1.40 7.36
C ILE A 68 -5.86 -0.67 7.82
N VAL A 69 -5.93 0.06 8.93
CA VAL A 69 -4.74 0.72 9.49
C VAL A 69 -3.79 -0.36 10.02
N ALA A 70 -2.59 -0.40 9.44
CA ALA A 70 -1.51 -1.31 9.84
C ALA A 70 -0.61 -0.71 10.92
N GLY A 71 -0.54 0.62 11.00
CA GLY A 71 0.21 1.30 12.03
C GLY A 71 0.24 2.82 11.89
N THR A 72 0.88 3.46 12.85
CA THR A 72 1.08 4.91 12.92
C THR A 72 2.56 5.22 13.11
N PHE A 73 3.01 6.39 12.67
CA PHE A 73 4.41 6.83 12.81
C PHE A 73 4.50 8.34 13.02
N LEU A 74 5.67 8.82 13.48
CA LEU A 74 5.96 10.26 13.59
C LEU A 74 6.33 10.84 12.22
N GLU A 75 5.91 12.06 11.92
CA GLU A 75 6.15 12.70 10.60
C GLU A 75 7.63 12.71 10.19
N GLU A 76 8.54 12.94 11.14
CA GLU A 76 10.00 12.91 10.93
C GLU A 76 10.54 11.57 10.40
N ASN A 77 9.78 10.48 10.58
CA ASN A 77 10.16 9.14 10.10
C ASN A 77 9.60 8.82 8.71
N TYR A 78 8.95 9.77 8.03
CA TYR A 78 8.27 9.53 6.76
C TYR A 78 9.17 8.86 5.70
N GLU A 79 10.35 9.44 5.43
CA GLU A 79 11.28 8.89 4.42
C GLU A 79 11.76 7.49 4.81
N LYS A 80 12.05 7.27 6.10
CA LYS A 80 12.46 5.96 6.61
C LYS A 80 11.35 4.92 6.44
N VAL A 81 10.10 5.27 6.75
CA VAL A 81 8.94 4.39 6.58
C VAL A 81 8.73 4.06 5.10
N PHE A 82 8.76 5.08 4.24
CA PHE A 82 8.61 4.92 2.79
C PHE A 82 9.68 3.99 2.19
N GLU A 83 10.95 4.20 2.53
CA GLU A 83 12.04 3.35 2.03
C GLU A 83 12.03 1.96 2.66
N THR A 84 11.62 1.81 3.92
CA THR A 84 11.44 0.48 4.55
C THR A 84 10.38 -0.31 3.79
N ILE A 85 9.23 0.30 3.50
CA ILE A 85 8.15 -0.37 2.76
C ILE A 85 8.63 -0.79 1.38
N LYS A 86 9.28 0.09 0.62
CA LYS A 86 9.77 -0.21 -0.73
C LYS A 86 10.87 -1.27 -0.78
N SER A 87 11.74 -1.31 0.22
CA SER A 87 12.89 -2.24 0.25
C SER A 87 12.57 -3.58 0.90
N THR A 88 11.45 -3.68 1.63
CA THR A 88 11.01 -4.94 2.22
C THR A 88 10.60 -5.89 1.09
N PRO A 89 11.24 -7.07 0.96
CA PRO A 89 10.84 -8.05 -0.04
C PRO A 89 9.41 -8.50 0.24
N VAL A 90 8.60 -8.60 -0.81
CA VAL A 90 7.26 -9.20 -0.69
C VAL A 90 7.46 -10.72 -0.71
N ASP A 91 7.99 -11.24 0.38
CA ASP A 91 8.28 -12.67 0.52
C ASP A 91 6.96 -13.44 0.68
N ASN A 92 6.76 -14.41 -0.20
CA ASN A 92 5.64 -15.33 -0.26
C ASN A 92 5.87 -16.60 0.57
N VAL A 93 6.95 -16.69 1.34
CA VAL A 93 7.14 -17.72 2.37
C VAL A 93 6.21 -17.42 3.55
N SER A 94 4.91 -17.71 3.34
CA SER A 94 3.97 -17.95 4.44
C SER A 94 4.40 -19.21 5.17
N THR A 95 4.66 -19.11 6.47
CA THR A 95 4.77 -20.28 7.37
C THR A 95 3.42 -20.68 7.94
N THR A 96 2.34 -19.95 7.60
CA THR A 96 0.95 -20.32 7.87
C THR A 96 0.35 -21.15 6.75
#